data_AF-A0AAE8U8B0-F1
#
_entry.id   AF-A0AAE8U8B0-F1
#
_cell.length_a   1.000
_cell.length_b   1.000
_cell.length_c   1.000
_cell.angle_alpha   90.00
_cell.angle_beta   90.00
_cell.angle_gamma   90.00
#
_symmetry.space_group_name_H-M   'P 1'
#
loop_
_entity.id
_entity.type
_entity.pdbx_description
1 polymer ?
#
loop_
_entity_poly.entity_id
_entity_poly.type
_entity_poly.pdbx_seq_one_letter_code
_entity_poly.pdbx_strand_id
1 'polypeptide(L)'
;MLAYKLITTIEELEPYRSTWSEILEKEYNNNPFIEYEWISTWWTTLGIHDNVKIYIVEHQGVAVAFFPLVHTVRFGTIHYFSFLGQGFATYMEVIADKEWLEPSITFLLKEFSRKYKRYLIVLHGLLESKNTSQELEKFAIEYQMPHSIFRTVTSYIDFQTIPMETFLKRHHKKFKSLKRRENKLKSLGHVVFREVNHNHLQDMFTLFKRRWQKKIDKSGFTEKQTRLFYERLAKCNSKELRVEVDSLQFEGQWIAFTIDLCCRERNFCQAMGHEPDFNLFGPGRLIEKENMLKAHQAGYRYYDLGSGYEPYKFEWYTHIDFTRKFVMSTKGVKERSIRLWMVIRDRLKGLLTNNHQLVKLKRDRLGELRYFLKHASIKDWLRAVTKMFQRMLAIHILDVYIAEQQQNNRNVRFQELSMKDIMTTKDRATNVTDFYKGYRLFADSDHVIYRRHDQTVTEETVNYSYKLSDNMSFIKEYDSLRLEEIVADVQREGRAVCTIVPWYKRSRRRKLMRAGFHKVAKINIIKIFKWQKIYDI
;
A
#
# COMPACT_ATOMS: atom_id res chain seq x y z
N MET A 1 -40.02 28.81 5.46
CA MET A 1 -40.16 28.14 4.15
C MET A 1 -38.76 27.79 3.66
N LEU A 2 -38.54 26.58 3.13
CA LEU A 2 -37.25 26.21 2.54
C LEU A 2 -37.19 26.63 1.08
N ALA A 3 -36.03 27.12 0.66
CA ALA A 3 -35.68 27.37 -0.74
C ALA A 3 -34.33 26.69 -1.04
N TYR A 4 -33.93 26.61 -2.31
CA TYR A 4 -32.56 26.27 -2.64
C TYR A 4 -31.95 27.25 -3.63
N LYS A 5 -30.65 27.47 -3.47
CA LYS A 5 -29.78 28.12 -4.44
C LYS A 5 -28.83 27.08 -5.05
N LEU A 6 -28.53 27.23 -6.32
CA LEU A 6 -27.62 26.34 -7.04
C LEU A 6 -26.31 27.06 -7.34
N ILE A 7 -25.21 26.48 -6.87
CA ILE A 7 -23.85 26.95 -7.12
C ILE A 7 -23.17 26.06 -8.15
N THR A 8 -22.55 26.69 -9.13
CA THR A 8 -21.96 26.05 -10.31
C THR A 8 -20.54 26.48 -10.62
N THR A 9 -20.02 27.47 -9.89
CA THR A 9 -18.62 27.91 -9.95
C THR A 9 -18.02 27.99 -8.54
N ILE A 10 -16.68 28.05 -8.45
CA ILE A 10 -16.00 28.17 -7.17
C ILE A 10 -16.16 29.58 -6.57
N GLU A 11 -16.20 30.60 -7.43
CA GLU A 11 -16.40 32.00 -7.04
C GLU A 11 -17.78 32.23 -6.41
N GLU A 12 -18.79 31.50 -6.87
CA GLU A 12 -20.13 31.49 -6.27
C GLU A 12 -20.15 30.77 -4.90
N LEU A 13 -19.25 29.81 -4.67
CA LEU A 13 -19.17 29.06 -3.42
C LEU A 13 -18.40 29.79 -2.32
N GLU A 14 -17.36 30.57 -2.68
CA GLU A 14 -16.48 31.29 -1.74
C GLU A 14 -17.23 32.08 -0.64
N PRO A 15 -18.31 32.84 -0.93
CA PRO A 15 -19.04 33.57 0.10
C PRO A 15 -19.65 32.68 1.20
N TYR A 16 -19.85 31.39 0.93
CA TYR A 16 -20.42 30.43 1.89
C TYR A 16 -19.36 29.70 2.71
N ARG A 17 -18.06 29.99 2.53
CA ARG A 17 -16.97 29.30 3.24
C ARG A 17 -17.16 29.33 4.75
N SER A 18 -17.42 30.50 5.33
CA SER A 18 -17.62 30.62 6.79
C SER A 18 -18.82 29.82 7.27
N THR A 19 -19.98 29.96 6.63
CA THR A 19 -21.19 29.22 7.00
C THR A 19 -21.00 27.70 6.87
N TRP A 20 -20.31 27.25 5.83
CA TRP A 20 -19.98 25.83 5.65
C TRP A 20 -19.13 25.30 6.80
N SER A 21 -18.05 26.01 7.14
CA SER A 21 -17.14 25.62 8.23
C SER A 21 -17.82 25.69 9.60
N GLU A 22 -18.68 26.69 9.84
CA GLU A 22 -19.44 26.84 11.09
C GLU A 22 -20.38 25.66 11.34
N ILE A 23 -21.08 25.17 10.30
CA ILE A 23 -21.92 23.98 10.42
C ILE A 23 -21.09 22.75 10.80
N LEU A 24 -19.95 22.53 10.13
CA LEU A 24 -19.07 21.39 10.41
C LEU A 24 -18.50 21.44 11.84
N GLU A 25 -18.18 22.64 12.32
CA GLU A 25 -17.67 22.85 13.67
C GLU A 25 -18.74 22.57 14.73
N LYS A 26 -19.95 23.12 14.56
CA LYS A 26 -21.08 22.91 15.47
C LYS A 26 -21.49 21.44 15.57
N GLU A 27 -21.39 20.69 14.48
CA GLU A 27 -21.69 19.26 14.43
C GLU A 27 -20.49 18.37 14.79
N TYR A 28 -19.37 18.96 15.24
CA TYR A 28 -18.13 18.26 15.58
C TYR A 28 -17.69 17.26 14.49
N ASN A 29 -17.85 17.65 13.22
CA ASN A 29 -17.62 16.73 12.12
C ASN A 29 -16.12 16.48 11.94
N ASN A 30 -15.70 15.23 11.80
CA ASN A 30 -14.28 14.86 11.65
C ASN A 30 -14.00 14.17 10.30
N ASN A 31 -14.84 14.44 9.30
CA ASN A 31 -14.70 13.92 7.95
C ASN A 31 -13.88 14.90 7.08
N PRO A 32 -12.62 14.55 6.72
CA PRO A 32 -11.76 15.46 5.96
C PRO A 32 -12.28 15.75 4.55
N PHE A 33 -13.16 14.90 4.00
CA PHE A 33 -13.58 14.95 2.60
C PHE A 33 -14.73 15.92 2.33
N ILE A 34 -15.34 16.48 3.39
CA ILE A 34 -16.40 17.49 3.28
C ILE A 34 -15.97 18.86 3.80
N GLU A 35 -14.71 19.01 4.23
CA GLU A 35 -14.13 20.31 4.56
C GLU A 35 -14.08 21.21 3.33
N TYR A 36 -14.28 22.51 3.54
CA TYR A 36 -14.32 23.48 2.45
C TYR A 36 -13.04 23.43 1.61
N GLU A 37 -11.87 23.35 2.26
CA GLU A 37 -10.55 23.31 1.62
C GLU A 37 -10.38 22.05 0.77
N TRP A 38 -10.92 20.92 1.21
CA TRP A 38 -10.90 19.69 0.44
C TRP A 38 -11.78 19.80 -0.81
N ILE A 39 -13.03 20.25 -0.64
CA ILE A 39 -14.02 20.39 -1.73
C ILE A 39 -13.54 21.38 -2.78
N SER A 40 -13.11 22.58 -2.36
CA SER A 40 -12.61 23.64 -3.24
C SER A 40 -11.33 23.23 -3.98
N THR A 41 -10.38 22.59 -3.29
CA THR A 41 -9.16 22.07 -3.92
C THR A 41 -9.47 20.96 -4.90
N TRP A 42 -10.40 20.05 -4.56
CA TRP A 42 -10.82 18.98 -5.46
C TRP A 42 -11.47 19.55 -6.72
N TRP A 43 -12.40 20.49 -6.58
CA TRP A 43 -13.11 21.10 -7.69
C TRP A 43 -12.16 21.84 -8.64
N THR A 44 -11.22 22.61 -8.11
CA THR A 44 -10.25 23.39 -8.90
C THR A 44 -9.11 22.55 -9.51
N THR A 45 -9.05 21.24 -9.25
CA THR A 45 -8.01 20.34 -9.76
C THR A 45 -8.58 19.11 -10.47
N LEU A 46 -9.15 18.18 -9.72
CA LEU A 46 -9.67 16.91 -10.21
C LEU A 46 -11.05 17.06 -10.84
N GLY A 47 -11.89 17.93 -10.28
CA GLY A 47 -13.28 18.15 -10.71
C GLY A 47 -13.45 19.25 -11.76
N ILE A 48 -12.37 19.80 -12.33
CA ILE A 48 -12.43 20.98 -13.21
C ILE A 48 -13.29 20.75 -14.48
N HIS A 49 -13.40 19.49 -14.91
CA HIS A 49 -14.22 19.09 -16.07
C HIS A 49 -15.52 18.39 -15.65
N ASP A 50 -15.76 18.23 -14.35
CA ASP A 50 -17.00 17.67 -13.84
C ASP A 50 -18.06 18.76 -13.76
N ASN A 51 -19.30 18.41 -14.10
CA ASN A 51 -20.43 19.32 -13.94
C ASN A 51 -20.89 19.35 -12.47
N VAL A 52 -20.08 19.98 -11.63
CA VAL A 52 -20.33 20.17 -10.20
C VAL A 52 -21.54 21.09 -9.99
N LYS A 53 -22.38 20.69 -9.04
CA LYS A 53 -23.63 21.33 -8.64
C LYS A 53 -23.74 21.26 -7.13
N ILE A 54 -23.45 22.35 -6.45
CA ILE A 54 -23.65 22.45 -5.00
C ILE A 54 -25.02 23.07 -4.78
N TYR A 55 -25.96 22.29 -4.25
CA TYR A 55 -27.27 22.81 -3.86
C TYR A 55 -27.19 23.28 -2.42
N ILE A 56 -27.50 24.56 -2.20
CA ILE A 56 -27.57 25.18 -0.89
C ILE A 56 -29.05 25.30 -0.54
N VAL A 57 -29.48 24.61 0.52
CA VAL A 57 -30.83 24.78 1.05
C VAL A 57 -30.80 25.94 2.05
N GLU A 58 -31.75 26.86 1.89
CA GLU A 58 -31.85 28.07 2.69
C GLU A 58 -33.16 28.08 3.49
N HIS A 59 -33.09 28.50 4.74
CA HIS A 59 -34.23 28.84 5.58
C HIS A 59 -34.22 30.33 5.88
N GLN A 60 -35.27 31.05 5.47
CA GLN A 60 -35.37 32.51 5.65
C GLN A 60 -34.13 33.28 5.12
N GLY A 61 -33.55 32.81 4.00
CA GLY A 61 -32.37 33.41 3.37
C GLY A 61 -31.03 33.02 3.98
N VAL A 62 -31.02 32.18 5.04
CA VAL A 62 -29.81 31.66 5.66
C VAL A 62 -29.52 30.25 5.14
N ALA A 63 -28.29 29.98 4.70
CA ALA A 63 -27.88 28.65 4.27
C ALA A 63 -27.83 27.69 5.47
N VAL A 64 -28.58 26.59 5.39
CA VAL A 64 -28.71 25.59 6.47
C VAL A 64 -28.24 24.20 6.06
N ALA A 65 -28.10 23.94 4.75
CA ALA A 65 -27.52 22.69 4.27
C ALA A 65 -26.85 22.84 2.89
N PHE A 66 -25.82 22.04 2.63
CA PHE A 66 -25.07 21.96 1.39
C PHE A 66 -25.02 20.53 0.87
N PHE A 67 -25.33 20.38 -0.42
CA PHE A 67 -25.31 19.10 -1.13
C PHE A 67 -24.24 19.13 -2.22
N PRO A 68 -23.02 18.63 -1.95
CA PRO A 68 -21.90 18.67 -2.88
C PRO A 68 -22.04 17.60 -3.98
N LEU A 69 -22.78 17.91 -5.05
CA LEU A 69 -23.11 16.93 -6.10
C LEU A 69 -22.38 17.19 -7.42
N VAL A 70 -22.30 16.16 -8.25
CA VAL A 70 -21.99 16.20 -9.67
C VAL A 70 -23.24 15.74 -10.42
N HIS A 71 -23.63 16.50 -11.44
CA HIS A 71 -24.80 16.20 -12.26
C HIS A 71 -24.37 15.80 -13.68
N THR A 72 -24.80 14.64 -14.15
CA THR A 72 -24.62 14.24 -15.56
C THR A 72 -25.94 13.78 -16.16
N VAL A 73 -26.08 13.84 -17.48
CA VAL A 73 -27.20 13.20 -18.19
C VAL A 73 -26.67 11.92 -18.84
N ARG A 74 -27.21 10.77 -18.44
CA ARG A 74 -26.81 9.46 -18.95
C ARG A 74 -27.94 8.81 -19.74
N PHE A 75 -27.57 7.95 -20.69
CA PHE A 75 -28.54 7.21 -21.50
C PHE A 75 -29.58 8.11 -22.19
N GLY A 76 -29.14 9.31 -22.60
CA GLY A 76 -29.88 10.33 -23.33
C GLY A 76 -30.88 11.17 -22.52
N THR A 77 -31.47 10.64 -21.44
CA THR A 77 -32.60 11.31 -20.76
C THR A 77 -32.62 11.17 -19.24
N ILE A 78 -31.61 10.54 -18.63
CA ILE A 78 -31.63 10.24 -17.21
C ILE A 78 -30.64 11.12 -16.48
N HIS A 79 -31.17 11.97 -15.59
CA HIS A 79 -30.35 12.82 -14.74
C HIS A 79 -29.68 11.96 -13.67
N TYR A 80 -28.36 12.02 -13.58
CA TYR A 80 -27.55 11.23 -12.68
C TYR A 80 -26.84 12.16 -11.71
N PHE A 81 -27.15 12.00 -10.43
CA PHE A 81 -26.54 12.76 -9.34
C PHE A 81 -25.68 11.84 -8.49
N SER A 82 -24.43 12.25 -8.26
CA SER A 82 -23.52 11.61 -7.33
C SER A 82 -22.85 12.67 -6.46
N PHE A 83 -22.30 12.30 -5.31
CA PHE A 83 -21.38 13.21 -4.64
C PHE A 83 -20.20 13.52 -5.54
N LEU A 84 -19.69 14.75 -5.44
CA LEU A 84 -18.37 15.09 -5.94
C LEU A 84 -17.29 14.27 -5.23
N GLY A 85 -16.06 14.29 -5.73
CA GLY A 85 -14.98 13.51 -5.11
C GLY A 85 -15.05 12.01 -5.41
N GLN A 86 -15.94 11.54 -6.29
CA GLN A 86 -16.11 10.11 -6.55
C GLN A 86 -14.81 9.43 -6.98
N GLY A 87 -14.39 8.41 -6.22
CA GLY A 87 -13.14 7.69 -6.46
C GLY A 87 -11.93 8.26 -5.72
N PHE A 88 -12.06 9.43 -5.09
CA PHE A 88 -11.02 10.09 -4.29
C PHE A 88 -11.44 10.24 -2.82
N ALA A 89 -12.69 10.64 -2.58
CA ALA A 89 -13.28 10.72 -1.25
C ALA A 89 -13.68 9.33 -0.74
N THR A 90 -13.22 8.98 0.46
CA THR A 90 -13.64 7.73 1.11
C THR A 90 -14.99 7.92 1.79
N TYR A 91 -15.20 9.08 2.42
CA TYR A 91 -16.44 9.45 3.09
C TYR A 91 -17.03 10.69 2.44
N MET A 92 -18.36 10.77 2.35
CA MET A 92 -19.08 11.95 1.85
C MET A 92 -20.42 12.03 2.55
N GLU A 93 -20.90 13.25 2.78
CA GLU A 93 -22.14 13.53 3.51
C GLU A 93 -22.83 14.78 2.96
N VAL A 94 -24.07 15.01 3.42
CA VAL A 94 -24.70 16.32 3.32
C VAL A 94 -24.21 17.14 4.51
N ILE A 95 -23.75 18.37 4.24
CA ILE A 95 -23.31 19.29 5.29
C ILE A 95 -24.53 20.05 5.75
N ALA A 96 -25.03 19.79 6.94
CA ALA A 96 -26.20 20.46 7.48
C ALA A 96 -26.15 20.44 9.00
N ASP A 97 -26.76 21.44 9.63
CA ASP A 97 -27.13 21.34 11.03
C ASP A 97 -28.05 20.13 11.23
N LYS A 98 -27.93 19.46 12.39
CA LYS A 98 -28.72 18.26 12.71
C LYS A 98 -30.22 18.46 12.55
N GLU A 99 -30.74 19.63 12.94
CA GLU A 99 -32.16 19.97 12.83
C GLU A 99 -32.62 20.19 11.38
N TRP A 100 -31.71 20.59 10.49
CA TRP A 100 -31.99 20.90 9.09
C TRP A 100 -31.69 19.74 8.14
N LEU A 101 -30.99 18.70 8.58
CA LEU A 101 -30.58 17.58 7.73
C LEU A 101 -31.78 16.87 7.07
N GLU A 102 -32.72 16.34 7.86
CA GLU A 102 -33.90 15.65 7.32
C GLU A 102 -34.79 16.59 6.48
N PRO A 103 -35.19 17.79 6.96
CA PRO A 103 -35.99 18.71 6.18
C PRO A 103 -35.34 19.08 4.84
N SER A 104 -34.03 19.30 4.83
CA SER A 104 -33.28 19.68 3.62
C SER A 104 -33.19 18.54 2.61
N ILE A 105 -32.92 17.31 3.06
CA ILE A 105 -32.92 16.12 2.19
C ILE A 105 -34.30 15.94 1.56
N THR A 106 -35.35 15.96 2.38
CA THR A 106 -36.73 15.77 1.93
C THR A 106 -37.15 16.86 0.94
N PHE A 107 -36.85 18.12 1.25
CA PHE A 107 -37.14 19.25 0.39
C PHE A 107 -36.43 19.13 -0.97
N LEU A 108 -35.11 18.92 -0.98
CA LEU A 108 -34.35 18.89 -2.23
C LEU A 108 -34.76 17.71 -3.12
N LEU A 109 -35.04 16.54 -2.55
CA LEU A 109 -35.48 15.37 -3.31
C LEU A 109 -36.91 15.52 -3.87
N LYS A 110 -37.80 16.24 -3.18
CA LYS A 110 -39.10 16.65 -3.73
C LYS A 110 -38.93 17.61 -4.91
N GLU A 111 -38.05 18.60 -4.79
CA GLU A 111 -37.73 19.53 -5.88
C GLU A 111 -37.14 18.80 -7.09
N PHE A 112 -36.26 17.83 -6.89
CA PHE A 112 -35.74 16.99 -7.98
C PHE A 112 -36.85 16.20 -8.66
N SER A 113 -37.79 15.66 -7.88
CA SER A 113 -38.94 14.91 -8.42
C SER A 113 -39.92 15.79 -9.20
N ARG A 114 -40.04 17.07 -8.86
CA ARG A 114 -40.81 18.06 -9.64
C ARG A 114 -40.09 18.47 -10.92
N LYS A 115 -38.78 18.70 -10.84
CA LYS A 115 -37.96 19.22 -11.94
C LYS A 115 -37.58 18.17 -12.98
N TYR A 116 -37.27 16.94 -12.56
CA TYR A 116 -36.71 15.91 -13.41
C TYR A 116 -37.66 14.71 -13.54
N LYS A 117 -38.13 14.45 -14.77
CA LYS A 117 -38.98 13.29 -15.06
C LYS A 117 -38.30 11.95 -14.76
N ARG A 118 -36.98 11.85 -14.96
CA ARG A 118 -36.19 10.62 -14.77
C ARG A 118 -34.85 10.96 -14.14
N TYR A 119 -34.59 10.42 -12.94
CA TYR A 119 -33.30 10.61 -12.30
C TYR A 119 -32.83 9.39 -11.49
N LEU A 120 -31.51 9.31 -11.30
CA LEU A 120 -30.84 8.42 -10.36
C LEU A 120 -29.99 9.23 -9.40
N ILE A 121 -29.99 8.79 -8.14
CA ILE A 121 -29.10 9.29 -7.09
C ILE A 121 -28.18 8.15 -6.69
N VAL A 122 -26.88 8.36 -6.82
CA VAL A 122 -25.84 7.39 -6.51
C VAL A 122 -24.79 8.02 -5.61
N LEU A 123 -25.01 7.90 -4.31
CA LEU A 123 -24.19 8.50 -3.27
C LEU A 123 -23.31 7.43 -2.65
N HIS A 124 -22.02 7.71 -2.51
CA HIS A 124 -21.01 6.80 -1.98
C HIS A 124 -20.45 7.36 -0.67
N GLY A 125 -19.72 6.54 0.09
CA GLY A 125 -18.98 7.02 1.25
C GLY A 125 -19.84 7.47 2.44
N LEU A 126 -21.13 7.16 2.47
CA LEU A 126 -22.00 7.54 3.58
C LEU A 126 -21.70 6.63 4.77
N LEU A 127 -21.17 7.13 5.88
CA LEU A 127 -20.93 6.30 7.08
C LEU A 127 -22.25 5.85 7.71
N GLU A 128 -22.33 4.58 8.14
CA GLU A 128 -23.54 4.04 8.79
C GLU A 128 -23.80 4.64 10.16
N SER A 129 -22.72 5.01 10.86
CA SER A 129 -22.77 5.71 12.14
C SER A 129 -23.29 7.16 12.03
N LYS A 130 -23.49 7.68 10.81
CA LYS A 130 -23.92 9.06 10.55
C LYS A 130 -25.32 9.12 9.92
N ASN A 131 -26.00 10.25 10.11
CA ASN A 131 -27.43 10.37 9.84
C ASN A 131 -27.77 10.50 8.35
N THR A 132 -26.88 11.06 7.51
CA THR A 132 -27.19 11.31 6.08
C THR A 132 -27.70 10.05 5.37
N SER A 133 -27.07 8.89 5.59
CA SER A 133 -27.54 7.65 4.94
C SER A 133 -28.92 7.23 5.40
N GLN A 134 -29.23 7.44 6.67
CA GLN A 134 -30.47 7.01 7.32
C GLN A 134 -31.63 7.87 6.82
N GLU A 135 -31.41 9.19 6.72
CA GLU A 135 -32.42 10.12 6.18
C GLU A 135 -32.71 9.89 4.69
N LEU A 136 -31.69 9.55 3.89
CA LEU A 136 -31.88 9.16 2.48
C LEU A 136 -32.73 7.88 2.34
N GLU A 137 -32.46 6.89 3.20
CA GLU A 137 -33.20 5.63 3.23
C GLU A 137 -34.65 5.85 3.70
N LYS A 138 -34.84 6.66 4.75
CA LYS A 138 -36.16 7.10 5.25
C LYS A 138 -37.00 7.73 4.15
N PHE A 139 -36.44 8.72 3.44
CA PHE A 139 -37.12 9.34 2.29
C PHE A 139 -37.49 8.30 1.22
N ALA A 140 -36.56 7.42 0.85
CA ALA A 140 -36.85 6.43 -0.19
C ALA A 140 -37.96 5.45 0.21
N ILE A 141 -38.06 5.08 1.48
CA ILE A 141 -39.13 4.25 2.00
C ILE A 141 -40.46 5.01 1.99
N GLU A 142 -40.50 6.21 2.57
CA GLU A 142 -41.71 7.05 2.69
C GLU A 142 -42.36 7.32 1.32
N TYR A 143 -41.55 7.69 0.32
CA TYR A 143 -42.03 8.00 -1.03
C TYR A 143 -42.07 6.79 -1.97
N GLN A 144 -41.80 5.59 -1.44
CA GLN A 144 -41.77 4.31 -2.17
C GLN A 144 -40.85 4.34 -3.40
N MET A 145 -39.69 4.98 -3.26
CA MET A 145 -38.69 5.12 -4.31
C MET A 145 -37.85 3.84 -4.40
N PRO A 146 -37.69 3.23 -5.59
CA PRO A 146 -36.82 2.08 -5.78
C PRO A 146 -35.38 2.41 -5.39
N HIS A 147 -34.85 1.74 -4.36
CA HIS A 147 -33.50 1.97 -3.87
C HIS A 147 -32.73 0.67 -3.54
N SER A 148 -31.42 0.80 -3.33
CA SER A 148 -30.52 -0.27 -2.89
C SER A 148 -29.33 0.31 -2.16
N ILE A 149 -28.85 -0.44 -1.16
CA ILE A 149 -27.71 -0.05 -0.32
C ILE A 149 -26.63 -1.12 -0.42
N PHE A 150 -25.39 -0.69 -0.56
CA PHE A 150 -24.21 -1.56 -0.51
C PHE A 150 -23.32 -1.14 0.63
N ARG A 151 -22.89 -2.11 1.43
CA ARG A 151 -22.04 -1.88 2.60
C ARG A 151 -20.61 -2.27 2.27
N THR A 152 -19.66 -1.43 2.65
CA THR A 152 -18.23 -1.74 2.62
C THR A 152 -17.67 -1.45 4.00
N VAL A 153 -16.99 -2.44 4.60
CA VAL A 153 -16.41 -2.31 5.94
C VAL A 153 -15.29 -1.27 5.95
N THR A 154 -15.20 -0.55 7.06
CA THR A 154 -14.12 0.38 7.42
C THR A 154 -13.58 -0.03 8.78
N SER A 155 -12.29 0.16 9.02
CA SER A 155 -11.66 -0.16 10.30
C SER A 155 -10.87 1.03 10.82
N TYR A 156 -10.95 1.23 12.13
CA TYR A 156 -10.25 2.31 12.80
C TYR A 156 -9.87 1.91 14.23
N ILE A 157 -8.97 2.69 14.79
CA ILE A 157 -8.57 2.64 16.19
C ILE A 157 -9.22 3.84 16.87
N ASP A 158 -9.96 3.62 17.95
CA ASP A 158 -10.42 4.67 18.85
C ASP A 158 -9.53 4.61 20.11
N PHE A 159 -8.56 5.53 20.19
CA PHE A 159 -7.58 5.58 21.27
C PHE A 159 -8.19 5.89 22.63
N GLN A 160 -9.44 6.39 22.70
CA GLN A 160 -10.12 6.61 23.98
C GLN A 160 -10.77 5.33 24.53
N THR A 161 -11.06 4.35 23.67
CA THR A 161 -11.77 3.13 24.09
C THR A 161 -10.87 2.10 24.78
N ILE A 162 -9.55 2.23 24.60
CA ILE A 162 -8.55 1.36 25.21
C ILE A 162 -7.28 2.16 25.54
N PRO A 163 -6.79 2.11 26.80
CA PRO A 163 -5.51 2.72 27.15
C PRO A 163 -4.37 2.15 26.28
N MET A 164 -3.42 3.02 25.90
CA MET A 164 -2.32 2.64 25.00
C MET A 164 -1.52 1.44 25.53
N GLU A 165 -1.25 1.37 26.84
CA GLU A 165 -0.53 0.22 27.43
C GLU A 165 -1.25 -1.12 27.20
N THR A 166 -2.57 -1.14 27.39
CA THR A 166 -3.40 -2.33 27.14
C THR A 166 -3.42 -2.68 25.66
N PHE A 167 -3.50 -1.67 24.78
CA PHE A 167 -3.40 -1.86 23.34
C PHE A 167 -2.04 -2.50 22.95
N LEU A 168 -0.92 -1.94 23.41
CA LEU A 168 0.41 -2.48 23.17
C LEU A 168 0.55 -3.93 23.67
N LYS A 169 0.01 -4.24 24.86
CA LYS A 169 0.02 -5.59 25.43
C LYS A 169 -0.80 -6.57 24.59
N ARG A 170 -2.00 -6.18 24.16
CA ARG A 170 -2.86 -6.98 23.26
C ARG A 170 -2.13 -7.32 21.95
N HIS A 171 -1.36 -6.38 21.42
CA HIS A 171 -0.64 -6.54 20.16
C HIS A 171 0.87 -6.89 20.33
N HIS A 172 1.31 -7.32 21.52
CA HIS A 172 2.74 -7.49 21.85
C HIS A 172 3.52 -8.37 20.87
N LYS A 173 2.93 -9.47 20.38
CA LYS A 173 3.58 -10.36 19.40
C LYS A 173 3.89 -9.64 18.09
N LYS A 174 2.98 -8.77 17.66
CA LYS A 174 3.14 -7.96 16.44
C LYS A 174 4.20 -6.89 16.63
N PHE A 175 4.14 -6.14 17.74
CA PHE A 175 5.17 -5.17 18.09
C PHE A 175 6.55 -5.81 18.20
N LYS A 176 6.68 -6.96 18.87
CA LYS A 176 7.94 -7.74 18.95
C LYS A 176 8.43 -8.17 17.58
N SER A 177 7.54 -8.57 16.68
CA SER A 177 7.89 -8.94 15.30
C SER A 177 8.41 -7.74 14.50
N LEU A 178 7.71 -6.60 14.57
CA LEU A 178 8.12 -5.35 13.91
C LEU A 178 9.44 -4.84 14.48
N LYS A 179 9.62 -4.88 15.81
CA LYS A 179 10.86 -4.45 16.45
C LYS A 179 12.07 -5.30 16.02
N ARG A 180 11.89 -6.61 15.84
CA ARG A 180 12.96 -7.47 15.28
C ARG A 180 13.34 -7.06 13.86
N ARG A 181 12.35 -6.73 13.02
CA ARG A 181 12.61 -6.27 11.64
C ARG A 181 13.29 -4.91 11.60
N GLU A 182 12.81 -3.98 12.45
CA GLU A 182 13.39 -2.65 12.63
C GLU A 182 14.84 -2.73 13.11
N ASN A 183 15.12 -3.52 14.15
CA ASN A 183 16.48 -3.71 14.69
C ASN A 183 17.42 -4.32 13.64
N LYS A 184 16.92 -5.29 12.85
CA LYS A 184 17.71 -5.88 11.76
C LYS A 184 18.01 -4.89 10.64
N LEU A 185 17.08 -3.99 10.33
CA LEU A 185 17.34 -2.93 9.37
C LEU A 185 18.36 -1.92 9.93
N LYS A 186 18.22 -1.54 11.22
CA LYS A 186 19.14 -0.65 11.93
C LYS A 186 20.55 -1.23 12.09
N SER A 187 20.71 -2.55 12.16
CA SER A 187 22.03 -3.18 12.19
C SER A 187 22.76 -3.12 10.84
N LEU A 188 22.06 -2.76 9.76
CA LEU A 188 22.62 -2.69 8.41
C LEU A 188 22.84 -1.26 7.92
N GLY A 189 22.35 -0.25 8.65
CA GLY A 189 22.49 1.15 8.27
C GLY A 189 21.56 2.07 9.07
N HIS A 190 21.57 3.34 8.71
CA HIS A 190 20.81 4.38 9.39
C HIS A 190 19.34 4.38 8.95
N VAL A 191 18.44 4.21 9.93
CA VAL A 191 16.97 4.21 9.71
C VAL A 191 16.33 5.37 10.45
N VAL A 192 15.56 6.19 9.73
CA VAL A 192 14.89 7.38 10.28
C VAL A 192 13.41 7.38 9.92
N PHE A 193 12.55 7.63 10.90
CA PHE A 193 11.17 8.02 10.68
C PHE A 193 11.08 9.55 10.78
N ARG A 194 10.48 10.22 9.80
CA ARG A 194 10.46 11.69 9.72
C ARG A 194 9.22 12.21 9.01
N GLU A 195 8.63 13.25 9.60
CA GLU A 195 7.61 14.08 8.96
C GLU A 195 8.19 14.90 7.80
N VAL A 196 7.45 14.95 6.71
CA VAL A 196 7.87 15.53 5.44
C VAL A 196 7.20 16.88 5.25
N ASN A 197 8.01 17.89 4.97
CA ASN A 197 7.51 19.21 4.60
C ASN A 197 6.75 19.14 3.26
N HIS A 198 5.65 19.91 3.15
CA HIS A 198 4.80 19.95 1.95
C HIS A 198 5.52 20.33 0.64
N ASN A 199 6.75 20.86 0.71
CA ASN A 199 7.59 21.12 -0.47
C ASN A 199 8.34 19.89 -1.01
N HIS A 200 8.34 18.77 -0.27
CA HIS A 200 9.08 17.54 -0.62
C HIS A 200 8.17 16.33 -0.90
N LEU A 201 6.92 16.56 -1.31
CA LEU A 201 5.96 15.49 -1.60
C LEU A 201 6.30 14.65 -2.85
N GLN A 202 7.22 15.12 -3.69
CA GLN A 202 7.55 14.46 -4.97
C GLN A 202 8.13 13.04 -4.78
N ASP A 203 8.85 12.79 -3.69
CA ASP A 203 9.43 11.47 -3.39
C ASP A 203 8.35 10.42 -3.09
N MET A 204 7.23 10.85 -2.49
CA MET A 204 6.03 10.05 -2.28
C MET A 204 5.50 9.47 -3.60
N PHE A 205 5.28 10.34 -4.59
CA PHE A 205 4.75 9.93 -5.89
C PHE A 205 5.73 9.03 -6.65
N THR A 206 7.03 9.31 -6.53
CA THR A 206 8.09 8.49 -7.12
C THR A 206 8.09 7.08 -6.53
N LEU A 207 8.05 6.97 -5.20
CA LEU A 207 8.01 5.70 -4.49
C LEU A 207 6.72 4.93 -4.78
N PHE A 208 5.56 5.61 -4.87
CA PHE A 208 4.31 4.98 -5.25
C PHE A 208 4.39 4.43 -6.69
N LYS A 209 4.86 5.22 -7.66
CA LYS A 209 5.02 4.76 -9.05
C LYS A 209 5.90 3.50 -9.13
N ARG A 210 7.01 3.48 -8.40
CA ARG A 210 7.92 2.32 -8.34
C ARG A 210 7.23 1.08 -7.76
N ARG A 211 6.55 1.24 -6.63
CA ARG A 211 5.79 0.15 -5.97
C ARG A 211 4.75 -0.47 -6.90
N TRP A 212 4.07 0.35 -7.69
CA TRP A 212 2.94 -0.08 -8.51
C TRP A 212 3.32 -0.45 -9.95
N GLN A 213 4.59 -0.29 -10.36
CA GLN A 213 5.07 -0.60 -11.71
C GLN A 213 4.76 -2.05 -12.16
N LYS A 214 4.82 -3.01 -11.22
CA LYS A 214 4.53 -4.43 -11.45
C LYS A 214 3.11 -4.82 -11.04
N LYS A 215 2.23 -3.86 -10.78
CA LYS A 215 0.84 -4.08 -10.34
C LYS A 215 -0.15 -3.43 -11.31
N ILE A 216 -1.39 -3.91 -11.30
CA ILE A 216 -2.48 -3.19 -11.96
C ILE A 216 -2.93 -2.06 -11.02
N ASP A 217 -2.44 -0.85 -11.26
CA ASP A 217 -2.90 0.37 -10.58
C ASP A 217 -4.22 0.86 -11.18
N LYS A 218 -5.15 1.23 -10.30
CA LYS A 218 -6.45 1.84 -10.64
C LYS A 218 -6.74 3.10 -9.84
N SER A 219 -5.78 3.55 -9.02
CA SER A 219 -5.94 4.66 -8.09
C SER A 219 -5.77 6.02 -8.75
N GLY A 220 -5.05 6.10 -9.88
CA GLY A 220 -4.68 7.38 -10.50
C GLY A 220 -3.72 8.21 -9.64
N PHE A 221 -3.19 7.67 -8.52
CA PHE A 221 -2.46 8.45 -7.50
C PHE A 221 -1.23 9.20 -8.03
N THR A 222 -0.63 8.72 -9.12
CA THR A 222 0.57 9.33 -9.72
C THR A 222 0.27 10.15 -10.96
N GLU A 223 -1.01 10.34 -11.32
CA GLU A 223 -1.45 11.18 -12.43
C GLU A 223 -1.24 12.67 -12.12
N LYS A 224 -1.03 13.49 -13.16
CA LYS A 224 -0.67 14.90 -13.02
C LYS A 224 -1.66 15.68 -12.15
N GLN A 225 -2.97 15.48 -12.35
CA GLN A 225 -4.00 16.21 -11.59
C GLN A 225 -4.10 15.73 -10.15
N THR A 226 -3.90 14.44 -9.88
CA THR A 226 -3.89 13.92 -8.50
C THR A 226 -2.68 14.42 -7.72
N ARG A 227 -1.52 14.58 -8.36
CA ARG A 227 -0.36 15.23 -7.73
C ARG A 227 -0.66 16.68 -7.37
N LEU A 228 -1.15 17.45 -8.35
CA LEU A 228 -1.52 18.85 -8.16
C LEU A 228 -2.55 19.01 -7.03
N PHE A 229 -3.52 18.10 -6.94
CA PHE A 229 -4.51 18.08 -5.86
C PHE A 229 -3.85 17.96 -4.48
N TYR A 230 -3.02 16.94 -4.24
CA TYR A 230 -2.37 16.78 -2.93
C TYR A 230 -1.34 17.88 -2.63
N GLU A 231 -0.61 18.37 -3.64
CA GLU A 231 0.32 19.49 -3.48
C GLU A 231 -0.39 20.79 -3.09
N ARG A 232 -1.57 21.07 -3.67
CA ARG A 232 -2.39 22.21 -3.27
C ARG A 232 -3.03 22.01 -1.90
N LEU A 233 -3.59 20.83 -1.65
CA LEU A 233 -4.25 20.52 -0.38
C LEU A 233 -3.25 20.59 0.79
N ALA A 234 -2.01 20.13 0.61
CA ALA A 234 -0.97 20.22 1.63
C ALA A 234 -0.47 21.64 1.91
N LYS A 235 -0.78 22.60 1.03
CA LYS A 235 -0.49 24.03 1.21
C LYS A 235 -1.66 24.81 1.79
N CYS A 236 -2.85 24.20 1.89
CA CYS A 236 -3.99 24.84 2.51
C CYS A 236 -3.69 25.13 3.99
N ASN A 237 -3.89 26.37 4.41
CA ASN A 237 -3.75 26.78 5.80
C ASN A 237 -5.12 26.69 6.49
N SER A 238 -5.55 25.47 6.79
CA SER A 238 -6.74 25.18 7.62
C SER A 238 -6.31 24.73 9.00
N LYS A 239 -7.06 25.12 10.03
CA LYS A 239 -6.82 24.64 11.40
C LYS A 239 -7.44 23.26 11.62
N GLU A 240 -8.52 22.99 10.90
CA GLU A 240 -9.36 21.81 11.04
C GLU A 240 -8.82 20.67 10.19
N LEU A 241 -8.33 20.95 8.97
CA LEU A 241 -7.80 19.98 8.01
C LEU A 241 -6.31 20.21 7.73
N ARG A 242 -5.49 19.18 7.97
CA ARG A 242 -4.07 19.13 7.61
C ARG A 242 -3.77 17.88 6.77
N VAL A 243 -2.89 18.04 5.78
CA VAL A 243 -2.25 16.91 5.11
C VAL A 243 -0.92 16.64 5.80
N GLU A 244 -0.75 15.42 6.31
CA GLU A 244 0.52 14.95 6.85
C GLU A 244 1.13 13.91 5.92
N VAL A 245 2.44 14.00 5.73
CA VAL A 245 3.20 12.99 5.01
C VAL A 245 4.38 12.59 5.88
N ASP A 246 4.49 11.31 6.16
CA ASP A 246 5.61 10.75 6.91
C ASP A 246 6.42 9.81 6.02
N SER A 247 7.72 9.76 6.28
CA SER A 247 8.68 8.94 5.55
C SER A 247 9.44 8.01 6.49
N LEU A 248 9.68 6.79 6.04
CA LEU A 248 10.67 5.88 6.61
C LEU A 248 11.85 5.86 5.65
N GLN A 249 13.01 6.27 6.14
CA GLN A 249 14.22 6.45 5.35
C GLN A 249 15.30 5.46 5.77
N PHE A 250 16.03 4.92 4.78
CA PHE A 250 17.25 4.15 4.98
C PHE A 250 18.40 4.85 4.24
N GLU A 251 19.46 5.24 4.95
CA GLU A 251 20.57 6.03 4.39
C GLU A 251 20.07 7.29 3.63
N GLY A 252 19.06 7.97 4.18
CA GLY A 252 18.44 9.16 3.60
C GLY A 252 17.49 8.90 2.41
N GLN A 253 17.38 7.66 1.92
CA GLN A 253 16.45 7.31 0.85
C GLN A 253 15.11 6.80 1.41
N TRP A 254 14.00 7.25 0.83
CA TRP A 254 12.68 6.80 1.24
C TRP A 254 12.47 5.33 0.89
N ILE A 255 12.21 4.52 1.91
CA ILE A 255 11.83 3.11 1.78
C ILE A 255 10.36 2.87 2.11
N ALA A 256 9.68 3.81 2.77
CA ALA A 256 8.22 3.84 2.89
C ALA A 256 7.70 5.27 3.10
N PHE A 257 6.40 5.46 2.85
CA PHE A 257 5.69 6.69 3.17
C PHE A 257 4.24 6.42 3.58
N THR A 258 3.64 7.36 4.32
CA THR A 258 2.19 7.54 4.49
C THR A 258 1.81 8.95 4.05
N ILE A 259 0.59 9.11 3.54
CA ILE A 259 -0.09 10.39 3.41
C ILE A 259 -1.43 10.28 4.12
N ASP A 260 -1.63 11.18 5.07
CA ASP A 260 -2.75 11.17 5.99
C ASP A 260 -3.53 12.49 5.87
N LEU A 261 -4.86 12.39 5.88
CA LEU A 261 -5.75 13.54 6.00
C LEU A 261 -6.19 13.64 7.45
N CYS A 262 -5.65 14.62 8.15
CA CYS A 262 -5.94 14.86 9.56
C CYS A 262 -7.04 15.91 9.67
N CYS A 263 -8.22 15.51 10.15
CA CYS A 263 -9.35 16.41 10.36
C CYS A 263 -9.84 16.34 11.81
N ARG A 264 -9.70 17.44 12.55
CA ARG A 264 -10.00 17.54 14.00
C ARG A 264 -9.39 16.35 14.76
N GLU A 265 -10.23 15.48 15.33
CA GLU A 265 -9.80 14.31 16.12
C GLU A 265 -9.48 13.04 15.30
N ARG A 266 -9.60 13.07 13.96
CA ARG A 266 -9.37 11.92 13.07
C ARG A 266 -8.11 12.09 12.23
N ASN A 267 -7.20 11.13 12.31
CA ASN A 267 -6.11 10.92 11.36
C ASN A 267 -6.54 9.80 10.39
N PHE A 268 -6.76 10.15 9.11
CA PHE A 268 -7.18 9.21 8.07
C PHE A 268 -6.03 8.85 7.13
N CYS A 269 -5.62 7.59 7.10
CA CYS A 269 -4.56 7.12 6.20
C CYS A 269 -5.06 6.99 4.76
N GLN A 270 -4.84 8.03 3.97
CA GLN A 270 -5.29 8.13 2.58
C GLN A 270 -4.53 7.19 1.66
N ALA A 271 -3.20 7.16 1.76
CA ALA A 271 -2.39 6.24 1.00
C ALA A 271 -1.06 5.96 1.68
N MET A 272 -0.47 4.82 1.35
CA MET A 272 0.86 4.46 1.81
C MET A 272 1.61 3.68 0.74
N GLY A 273 2.93 3.80 0.74
CA GLY A 273 3.82 3.15 -0.21
C GLY A 273 5.08 2.64 0.45
N HIS A 274 5.76 1.69 -0.19
CA HIS A 274 7.08 1.25 0.22
C HIS A 274 7.86 0.66 -0.94
N GLU A 275 9.17 0.70 -0.78
CA GLU A 275 10.19 0.24 -1.73
C GLU A 275 10.16 -1.29 -1.84
N PRO A 276 9.83 -1.85 -3.02
CA PRO A 276 9.80 -3.29 -3.23
C PRO A 276 11.09 -4.02 -2.89
N ASP A 277 12.25 -3.40 -3.08
CA ASP A 277 13.54 -4.03 -2.78
C ASP A 277 13.70 -4.35 -1.29
N PHE A 278 13.01 -3.61 -0.42
CA PHE A 278 13.04 -3.78 1.04
C PHE A 278 11.92 -4.65 1.59
N ASN A 279 11.11 -5.31 0.75
CA ASN A 279 9.94 -6.11 1.16
C ASN A 279 10.21 -7.09 2.31
N LEU A 280 11.41 -7.71 2.36
CA LEU A 280 11.80 -8.65 3.41
C LEU A 280 11.86 -8.01 4.81
N PHE A 281 12.19 -6.73 4.89
CA PHE A 281 12.19 -5.95 6.13
C PHE A 281 10.78 -5.47 6.53
N GLY A 282 9.80 -5.57 5.63
CA GLY A 282 8.42 -5.12 5.86
C GLY A 282 8.26 -3.61 6.13
N PRO A 283 8.90 -2.71 5.35
CA PRO A 283 8.92 -1.27 5.60
C PRO A 283 7.52 -0.64 5.65
N GLY A 284 6.57 -1.13 4.87
CA GLY A 284 5.17 -0.67 4.95
C GLY A 284 4.53 -0.90 6.32
N ARG A 285 4.82 -2.01 6.98
CA ARG A 285 4.31 -2.29 8.34
C ARG A 285 5.08 -1.54 9.42
N LEU A 286 6.35 -1.23 9.16
CA LEU A 286 7.16 -0.39 10.05
C LEU A 286 6.60 1.03 10.07
N ILE A 287 6.40 1.65 8.90
CA ILE A 287 5.89 3.02 8.86
C ILE A 287 4.46 3.14 9.36
N GLU A 288 3.58 2.19 9.07
CA GLU A 288 2.20 2.18 9.61
C GLU A 288 2.20 2.14 11.15
N LYS A 289 3.12 1.36 11.75
CA LYS A 289 3.29 1.30 13.21
C LYS A 289 3.77 2.67 13.75
N GLU A 290 4.78 3.28 13.14
CA GLU A 290 5.26 4.59 13.59
C GLU A 290 4.18 5.67 13.43
N ASN A 291 3.47 5.68 12.30
CA ASN A 291 2.43 6.66 12.01
C ASN A 291 1.26 6.56 13.00
N MET A 292 0.80 5.33 13.30
CA MET A 292 -0.23 5.09 14.32
C MET A 292 0.21 5.59 15.71
N LEU A 293 1.46 5.35 16.11
CA LEU A 293 1.98 5.80 17.40
C LEU A 293 2.15 7.33 17.44
N LYS A 294 2.63 7.93 16.35
CA LYS A 294 2.70 9.39 16.15
C LYS A 294 1.31 10.01 16.30
N ALA A 295 0.30 9.45 15.63
CA ALA A 295 -1.07 9.96 15.69
C ALA A 295 -1.63 9.96 17.12
N HIS A 296 -1.38 8.89 17.89
CA HIS A 296 -1.75 8.85 19.30
C HIS A 296 -1.02 9.92 20.13
N GLN A 297 0.30 10.07 19.94
CA GLN A 297 1.11 11.07 20.64
C GLN A 297 0.68 12.51 20.31
N ALA A 298 0.23 12.75 19.08
CA ALA A 298 -0.31 14.03 18.63
C ALA A 298 -1.73 14.32 19.17
N GLY A 299 -2.33 13.40 19.93
CA GLY A 299 -3.63 13.60 20.57
C GLY A 299 -4.83 13.29 19.68
N TYR A 300 -4.66 12.69 18.51
CA TYR A 300 -5.79 12.22 17.71
C TYR A 300 -6.55 11.15 18.48
N ARG A 301 -7.89 11.17 18.38
CA ARG A 301 -8.75 10.11 18.93
C ARG A 301 -8.81 8.92 17.99
N TYR A 302 -8.98 9.19 16.70
CA TYR A 302 -9.17 8.16 15.69
C TYR A 302 -7.94 8.01 14.78
N TYR A 303 -7.46 6.78 14.62
CA TYR A 303 -6.58 6.39 13.52
C TYR A 303 -7.36 5.52 12.55
N ASP A 304 -7.74 6.09 11.40
CA ASP A 304 -8.64 5.49 10.43
C ASP A 304 -7.87 4.88 9.25
N LEU A 305 -8.07 3.58 9.03
CA LEU A 305 -7.40 2.80 7.99
C LEU A 305 -8.19 2.80 6.67
N GLY A 306 -9.33 3.48 6.63
CA GLY A 306 -10.19 3.70 5.48
C GLY A 306 -11.08 2.51 5.11
N SER A 307 -11.78 2.66 3.99
CA SER A 307 -12.75 1.68 3.51
C SER A 307 -12.11 0.49 2.79
N GLY A 308 -12.81 -0.63 2.82
CA GLY A 308 -12.48 -1.86 2.09
C GLY A 308 -11.74 -2.89 2.94
N TYR A 309 -11.99 -4.16 2.63
CA TYR A 309 -11.30 -5.28 3.29
C TYR A 309 -9.90 -5.49 2.71
N GLU A 310 -8.88 -5.10 3.48
CA GLU A 310 -7.49 -5.52 3.27
C GLU A 310 -6.97 -6.06 4.61
N PRO A 311 -6.46 -7.31 4.70
CA PRO A 311 -6.18 -7.96 5.99
C PRO A 311 -5.35 -7.12 6.98
N TYR A 312 -4.40 -6.34 6.46
CA TYR A 312 -3.52 -5.51 7.28
C TYR A 312 -4.26 -4.37 8.02
N LYS A 313 -5.37 -3.85 7.47
CA LYS A 313 -6.23 -2.82 8.09
C LYS A 313 -7.01 -3.35 9.30
N PHE A 314 -7.19 -4.66 9.39
CA PHE A 314 -7.89 -5.34 10.48
C PHE A 314 -6.92 -5.92 11.50
N GLU A 315 -5.64 -5.54 11.43
CA GLU A 315 -4.62 -6.05 12.35
C GLU A 315 -4.54 -5.29 13.68
N TRP A 316 -5.00 -4.04 13.69
CA TRP A 316 -4.86 -3.08 14.78
C TRP A 316 -6.20 -2.50 15.25
N TYR A 317 -7.29 -2.75 14.53
CA TYR A 317 -8.57 -2.11 14.80
C TYR A 317 -9.09 -2.40 16.22
N THR A 318 -9.73 -1.40 16.80
CA THR A 318 -10.55 -1.56 18.01
C THR A 318 -12.02 -1.67 17.63
N HIS A 319 -12.41 -0.95 16.57
CA HIS A 319 -13.80 -0.83 16.12
C HIS A 319 -13.88 -0.93 14.59
N ILE A 320 -15.09 -1.21 14.10
CA ILE A 320 -15.43 -1.18 12.69
C ILE A 320 -16.67 -0.31 12.49
N ASP A 321 -16.77 0.28 11.31
CA ASP A 321 -17.99 0.91 10.80
C ASP A 321 -18.15 0.46 9.34
N PHE A 322 -19.16 0.96 8.63
CA PHE A 322 -19.39 0.67 7.24
C PHE A 322 -19.68 1.96 6.48
N THR A 323 -19.13 2.06 5.27
CA THR A 323 -19.63 3.00 4.28
C THR A 323 -20.77 2.36 3.49
N ARG A 324 -21.87 3.09 3.35
CA ARG A 324 -22.99 2.82 2.47
C ARG A 324 -22.80 3.51 1.13
N LYS A 325 -23.03 2.76 0.06
CA LYS A 325 -23.36 3.31 -1.24
C LYS A 325 -24.88 3.22 -1.42
N PHE A 326 -25.52 4.38 -1.43
CA PHE A 326 -26.96 4.54 -1.63
C PHE A 326 -27.26 4.75 -3.11
N VAL A 327 -28.18 3.95 -3.66
CA VAL A 327 -28.56 3.99 -5.07
C VAL A 327 -30.09 4.04 -5.17
N MET A 328 -30.65 5.17 -5.61
CA MET A 328 -32.09 5.39 -5.78
C MET A 328 -32.41 5.79 -7.23
N SER A 329 -33.59 5.42 -7.73
CA SER A 329 -34.11 5.89 -9.03
C SER A 329 -35.55 6.35 -8.91
N THR A 330 -36.03 7.14 -9.88
CA THR A 330 -37.47 7.30 -10.12
C THR A 330 -38.15 5.97 -10.47
N LYS A 331 -39.50 5.97 -10.49
CA LYS A 331 -40.33 4.75 -10.57
C LYS A 331 -40.45 4.16 -11.99
N GLY A 332 -40.00 4.85 -13.03
CA GLY A 332 -40.10 4.39 -14.41
C GLY A 332 -39.22 3.18 -14.72
N VAL A 333 -39.61 2.42 -15.74
CA VAL A 333 -38.98 1.14 -16.10
C VAL A 333 -37.52 1.32 -16.52
N LYS A 334 -37.21 2.35 -17.31
CA LYS A 334 -35.86 2.56 -17.88
C LYS A 334 -34.82 2.80 -16.78
N GLU A 335 -35.07 3.77 -15.89
CA GLU A 335 -34.18 4.11 -14.79
C GLU A 335 -34.08 2.97 -13.76
N ARG A 336 -35.18 2.24 -13.50
CA ARG A 336 -35.19 1.09 -12.59
C ARG A 336 -34.34 -0.06 -13.14
N SER A 337 -34.40 -0.33 -14.44
CA SER A 337 -33.57 -1.35 -15.09
C SER A 337 -32.09 -0.98 -15.07
N ILE A 338 -31.75 0.29 -15.33
CA ILE A 338 -30.37 0.78 -15.21
C ILE A 338 -29.86 0.66 -13.77
N ARG A 339 -30.70 1.03 -12.81
CA ARG A 339 -30.41 0.86 -11.38
C ARG A 339 -30.11 -0.60 -11.05
N LEU A 340 -30.97 -1.52 -11.49
CA LEU A 340 -30.79 -2.95 -11.25
C LEU A 340 -29.51 -3.48 -11.88
N TRP A 341 -29.16 -3.05 -13.09
CA TRP A 341 -27.90 -3.41 -13.72
C TRP A 341 -26.68 -2.90 -12.93
N MET A 342 -26.73 -1.66 -12.44
CA MET A 342 -25.68 -1.12 -11.53
C MET A 342 -25.57 -1.96 -10.26
N VAL A 343 -26.69 -2.37 -9.69
CA VAL A 343 -26.75 -3.21 -8.49
C VAL A 343 -26.09 -4.57 -8.75
N ILE A 344 -26.44 -5.24 -9.85
CA ILE A 344 -25.86 -6.54 -10.23
C ILE A 344 -24.35 -6.39 -10.44
N ARG A 345 -23.93 -5.38 -11.22
CA ARG A 345 -22.52 -5.10 -11.49
C ARG A 345 -21.73 -4.87 -10.21
N ASP A 346 -22.28 -4.08 -9.28
CA ASP A 346 -21.60 -3.75 -8.03
C ASP A 346 -21.58 -4.94 -7.06
N ARG A 347 -22.61 -5.81 -7.04
CA ARG A 347 -22.57 -7.09 -6.32
C ARG A 347 -21.46 -8.00 -6.85
N LEU A 348 -21.38 -8.16 -8.17
CA LEU A 348 -20.31 -8.96 -8.80
C LEU A 348 -18.93 -8.38 -8.51
N LYS A 349 -18.79 -7.04 -8.59
CA LYS A 349 -17.55 -6.36 -8.20
C LYS A 349 -17.20 -6.64 -6.74
N GLY A 350 -18.17 -6.53 -5.82
CA GLY A 350 -18.02 -6.80 -4.39
C GLY A 350 -17.54 -8.21 -4.09
N LEU A 351 -18.11 -9.22 -4.74
CA LEU A 351 -17.67 -10.63 -4.61
C LEU A 351 -16.21 -10.81 -5.02
N LEU A 352 -15.77 -10.13 -6.08
CA LEU A 352 -14.39 -10.17 -6.55
C LEU A 352 -13.43 -9.41 -5.63
N THR A 353 -13.84 -8.25 -5.08
CA THR A 353 -12.98 -7.41 -4.24
C THR A 353 -12.89 -7.89 -2.80
N ASN A 354 -13.91 -8.55 -2.27
CA ASN A 354 -13.91 -9.09 -0.91
C ASN A 354 -13.10 -10.40 -0.80
N ASN A 355 -12.85 -11.07 -1.92
CA ASN A 355 -11.98 -12.25 -1.95
C ASN A 355 -10.51 -11.83 -2.10
N HIS A 356 -9.78 -11.82 -0.99
CA HIS A 356 -8.38 -11.40 -0.95
C HIS A 356 -7.48 -12.20 -1.91
N GLN A 357 -7.74 -13.49 -2.11
CA GLN A 357 -6.94 -14.31 -3.03
C GLN A 357 -7.15 -13.90 -4.49
N LEU A 358 -8.39 -13.57 -4.88
CA LEU A 358 -8.70 -13.05 -6.21
C LEU A 358 -8.10 -11.67 -6.44
N VAL A 359 -8.14 -10.79 -5.43
CA VAL A 359 -7.49 -9.48 -5.49
C VAL A 359 -5.98 -9.65 -5.69
N LYS A 360 -5.33 -10.53 -4.93
CA LYS A 360 -3.90 -10.81 -5.05
C LYS A 360 -3.53 -11.39 -6.42
N LEU A 361 -4.33 -12.32 -6.94
CA LEU A 361 -4.15 -12.88 -8.28
C LEU A 361 -4.27 -11.79 -9.35
N LYS A 362 -5.32 -10.97 -9.29
CA LYS A 362 -5.59 -9.93 -10.28
C LYS A 362 -4.58 -8.78 -10.23
N ARG A 363 -4.25 -8.29 -9.03
CA ARG A 363 -3.41 -7.11 -8.85
C ARG A 363 -1.93 -7.43 -8.98
N ASP A 364 -1.48 -8.51 -8.33
CA ASP A 364 -0.06 -8.86 -8.27
C ASP A 364 0.32 -9.82 -9.39
N ARG A 365 -0.32 -11.00 -9.50
CA ARG A 365 0.12 -12.02 -10.49
C ARG A 365 -0.09 -11.57 -11.94
N LEU A 366 -1.26 -11.03 -12.27
CA LEU A 366 -1.50 -10.51 -13.63
C LEU A 366 -0.67 -9.25 -13.91
N GLY A 367 -0.40 -8.43 -12.89
CA GLY A 367 0.48 -7.27 -12.99
C GLY A 367 1.91 -7.68 -13.32
N GLU A 368 2.45 -8.66 -12.59
CA GLU A 368 3.77 -9.25 -12.81
C GLU A 368 3.86 -9.92 -14.18
N LEU A 369 2.83 -10.68 -14.58
CA LEU A 369 2.76 -11.31 -15.91
C LEU A 369 2.76 -10.26 -17.02
N ARG A 370 1.92 -9.22 -16.93
CA ARG A 370 1.90 -8.12 -17.91
C ARG A 370 3.25 -7.43 -17.99
N TYR A 371 3.89 -7.18 -16.84
CA TYR A 371 5.21 -6.58 -16.79
C TYR A 371 6.27 -7.48 -17.44
N PHE A 372 6.26 -8.78 -17.13
CA PHE A 372 7.14 -9.78 -17.71
C PHE A 372 6.96 -9.86 -19.23
N LEU A 373 5.73 -10.00 -19.72
CA LEU A 373 5.44 -10.04 -21.17
C LEU A 373 5.96 -8.80 -21.91
N LYS A 374 5.94 -7.63 -21.26
CA LYS A 374 6.39 -6.37 -21.87
C LYS A 374 7.91 -6.16 -21.81
N HIS A 375 8.62 -6.75 -20.84
CA HIS A 375 10.04 -6.43 -20.59
C HIS A 375 10.98 -7.65 -20.50
N ALA A 376 10.48 -8.89 -20.62
CA ALA A 376 11.29 -10.08 -20.48
C ALA A 376 12.21 -10.30 -21.68
N SER A 377 13.48 -10.60 -21.41
CA SER A 377 14.41 -11.08 -22.42
C SER A 377 14.20 -12.56 -22.71
N ILE A 378 14.78 -13.06 -23.80
CA ILE A 378 14.79 -14.51 -24.15
C ILE A 378 15.39 -15.35 -23.00
N LYS A 379 16.41 -14.82 -22.31
CA LYS A 379 17.03 -15.49 -21.14
C LYS A 379 16.08 -15.58 -19.94
N ASP A 380 15.17 -14.62 -19.77
CA ASP A 380 14.20 -14.64 -18.69
C ASP A 380 13.09 -15.65 -18.95
N TRP A 381 12.66 -15.79 -20.21
CA TRP A 381 11.76 -16.85 -20.66
C TRP A 381 12.32 -18.25 -20.41
N LEU A 382 13.57 -18.50 -20.82
CA LEU A 382 14.25 -19.77 -20.57
C LEU A 382 14.37 -20.08 -19.06
N ARG A 383 14.65 -19.07 -18.23
CA ARG A 383 14.67 -19.20 -16.76
C ARG A 383 13.29 -19.50 -16.16
N ALA A 384 12.23 -18.91 -16.69
CA ALA A 384 10.87 -19.17 -16.22
C ALA A 384 10.42 -20.61 -16.55
N VAL A 385 10.68 -21.06 -17.77
CA VAL A 385 10.36 -22.43 -18.23
C VAL A 385 11.14 -23.47 -17.42
N THR A 386 12.45 -23.27 -17.24
CA THR A 386 13.27 -24.17 -16.44
C THR A 386 12.83 -24.23 -14.97
N LYS A 387 12.47 -23.10 -14.34
CA LYS A 387 11.87 -23.09 -12.99
C LYS A 387 10.54 -23.82 -12.91
N MET A 388 9.72 -23.80 -13.96
CA MET A 388 8.45 -24.52 -14.01
C MET A 388 8.67 -26.03 -14.00
N PHE A 389 9.60 -26.54 -14.82
CA PHE A 389 9.96 -27.96 -14.84
C PHE A 389 10.58 -28.43 -13.51
N GLN A 390 11.45 -27.62 -12.90
CA GLN A 390 12.06 -27.92 -11.59
C GLN A 390 11.04 -27.98 -10.43
N ARG A 391 9.82 -27.47 -10.59
CA ARG A 391 8.78 -27.55 -9.55
C ARG A 391 8.01 -28.88 -9.55
N MET A 392 8.00 -29.61 -10.67
CA MET A 392 7.24 -30.87 -10.78
C MET A 392 8.02 -32.06 -10.23
N LEU A 393 9.25 -32.24 -10.70
CA LEU A 393 10.17 -33.28 -10.25
C LEU A 393 11.59 -32.76 -10.37
N ALA A 394 12.34 -32.75 -9.27
CA ALA A 394 13.74 -32.35 -9.30
C ALA A 394 14.60 -33.22 -8.39
N ILE A 395 15.62 -33.83 -8.98
CA ILE A 395 16.68 -34.53 -8.26
C ILE A 395 17.91 -33.62 -8.27
N HIS A 396 18.30 -33.14 -7.10
CA HIS A 396 19.47 -32.30 -6.92
C HIS A 396 20.55 -33.11 -6.20
N ILE A 397 21.68 -33.33 -6.86
CA ILE A 397 22.88 -33.87 -6.23
C ILE A 397 23.88 -32.72 -6.10
N LEU A 398 24.19 -32.38 -4.85
CA LEU A 398 25.03 -31.26 -4.47
C LEU A 398 26.28 -31.81 -3.79
N ASP A 399 27.45 -31.45 -4.30
CA ASP A 399 28.73 -31.81 -3.68
C ASP A 399 29.19 -30.64 -2.79
N VAL A 400 29.52 -30.93 -1.53
CA VAL A 400 30.10 -29.96 -0.58
C VAL A 400 31.62 -30.01 -0.70
N TYR A 401 32.24 -28.84 -0.83
CA TYR A 401 33.68 -28.68 -0.96
C TYR A 401 34.22 -27.79 0.16
N ILE A 402 35.35 -28.19 0.73
CA ILE A 402 36.06 -27.43 1.77
C ILE A 402 37.51 -27.20 1.32
N ALA A 403 37.99 -25.97 1.47
CA ALA A 403 39.40 -25.62 1.43
C ALA A 403 39.85 -25.31 2.86
N GLU A 404 40.67 -26.21 3.42
CA GLU A 404 41.24 -26.03 4.76
C GLU A 404 42.17 -24.83 4.80
N GLN A 405 42.30 -24.23 5.98
CA GLN A 405 43.20 -23.11 6.19
C GLN A 405 44.64 -23.52 5.85
N GLN A 406 45.27 -22.78 4.93
CA GLN A 406 46.68 -22.91 4.59
C GLN A 406 47.40 -21.59 4.89
N GLN A 407 48.66 -21.66 5.34
CA GLN A 407 49.53 -20.48 5.43
C GLN A 407 49.80 -19.97 4.01
N ASN A 408 49.04 -18.98 3.56
CA ASN A 408 49.15 -18.44 2.22
C ASN A 408 49.50 -16.95 2.29
N ASN A 409 50.65 -16.56 1.71
CA ASN A 409 51.22 -15.20 1.76
C ASN A 409 50.61 -14.24 0.71
N ARG A 410 49.47 -14.57 0.09
CA ARG A 410 48.84 -13.71 -0.92
C ARG A 410 48.13 -12.54 -0.24
N ASN A 411 48.62 -11.32 -0.46
CA ASN A 411 48.01 -10.09 0.04
C ASN A 411 46.94 -9.58 -0.92
N VAL A 412 45.83 -10.31 -1.05
CA VAL A 412 44.65 -9.86 -1.81
C VAL A 412 43.55 -9.48 -0.83
N ARG A 413 42.93 -8.32 -1.05
CA ARG A 413 41.85 -7.80 -0.21
C ARG A 413 40.73 -7.30 -1.09
N PHE A 414 39.57 -7.94 -1.02
CA PHE A 414 38.36 -7.40 -1.61
C PHE A 414 37.75 -6.35 -0.67
N GLN A 415 37.09 -5.34 -1.24
CA GLN A 415 36.37 -4.37 -0.45
C GLN A 415 35.06 -5.00 0.03
N GLU A 416 34.84 -5.04 1.34
CA GLU A 416 33.53 -5.39 1.87
C GLU A 416 32.56 -4.22 1.64
N LEU A 417 31.43 -4.53 0.99
CA LEU A 417 30.37 -3.56 0.75
C LEU A 417 29.45 -3.49 1.97
N SER A 418 29.11 -2.27 2.36
CA SER A 418 28.00 -2.00 3.27
C SER A 418 26.68 -1.92 2.50
N MET A 419 25.57 -1.93 3.23
CA MET A 419 24.26 -1.75 2.60
C MET A 419 24.09 -0.34 2.01
N LYS A 420 24.85 0.65 2.51
CA LYS A 420 24.89 2.02 1.96
C LYS A 420 25.46 2.04 0.54
N ASP A 421 26.53 1.28 0.31
CA ASP A 421 27.25 1.26 -0.97
C ASP A 421 26.39 0.70 -2.11
N ILE A 422 25.39 -0.12 -1.79
CA ILE A 422 24.53 -0.76 -2.80
C ILE A 422 23.26 0.05 -3.15
N MET A 423 22.98 1.16 -2.47
CA MET A 423 21.68 1.86 -2.57
C MET A 423 21.37 2.42 -3.96
N THR A 424 22.39 2.67 -4.77
CA THR A 424 22.31 3.20 -6.15
C THR A 424 22.63 2.14 -7.22
N THR A 425 23.00 0.93 -6.82
CA THR A 425 23.43 -0.14 -7.75
C THR A 425 22.25 -0.78 -8.50
N LYS A 426 22.51 -1.31 -9.70
CA LYS A 426 21.49 -2.00 -10.51
C LYS A 426 20.97 -3.28 -9.85
N ASP A 427 21.82 -3.97 -9.10
CA ASP A 427 21.50 -5.25 -8.44
C ASP A 427 21.00 -5.09 -6.99
N ARG A 428 20.55 -3.88 -6.61
CA ARG A 428 20.09 -3.54 -5.26
C ARG A 428 19.12 -4.56 -4.68
N ALA A 429 18.11 -5.00 -5.45
CA ALA A 429 17.11 -5.95 -4.95
C ALA A 429 17.73 -7.28 -4.47
N THR A 430 18.70 -7.80 -5.23
CA THR A 430 19.42 -9.04 -4.89
C THR A 430 20.32 -8.81 -3.69
N ASN A 431 21.10 -7.73 -3.70
CA ASN A 431 22.06 -7.44 -2.63
C ASN A 431 21.36 -7.13 -1.29
N VAL A 432 20.24 -6.39 -1.30
CA VAL A 432 19.39 -6.16 -0.11
C VAL A 432 18.88 -7.49 0.46
N THR A 433 18.52 -8.45 -0.41
CA THR A 433 18.09 -9.78 0.00
C THR A 433 19.23 -10.58 0.66
N ASP A 434 20.45 -10.47 0.12
CA ASP A 434 21.63 -11.11 0.67
C ASP A 434 21.98 -10.54 2.06
N PHE A 435 21.98 -9.20 2.23
CA PHE A 435 22.14 -8.57 3.54
C PHE A 435 21.05 -9.00 4.52
N TYR A 436 19.78 -9.07 4.08
CA TYR A 436 18.71 -9.60 4.93
C TYR A 436 18.97 -11.06 5.33
N LYS A 437 19.61 -11.87 4.50
CA LYS A 437 19.93 -13.26 4.82
C LYS A 437 21.20 -13.40 5.68
N GLY A 438 21.92 -12.32 5.94
CA GLY A 438 23.17 -12.33 6.73
C GLY A 438 24.43 -12.53 5.91
N TYR A 439 24.34 -12.43 4.58
CA TYR A 439 25.52 -12.47 3.73
C TYR A 439 26.29 -11.16 3.80
N ARG A 440 27.62 -11.29 3.81
CA ARG A 440 28.61 -10.23 3.57
C ARG A 440 28.95 -10.23 2.08
N LEU A 441 29.06 -9.05 1.49
CA LEU A 441 29.30 -8.87 0.05
C LEU A 441 30.69 -8.28 -0.15
N PHE A 442 31.48 -8.90 -1.03
CA PHE A 442 32.85 -8.47 -1.30
C PHE A 442 32.98 -8.14 -2.78
N ALA A 443 33.53 -6.96 -3.06
CA ALA A 443 33.61 -6.38 -4.38
C ALA A 443 35.04 -5.98 -4.75
N ASP A 444 35.24 -5.83 -6.05
CA ASP A 444 36.36 -5.11 -6.62
C ASP A 444 35.78 -4.01 -7.50
N SER A 445 36.10 -2.75 -7.18
CA SER A 445 35.42 -1.58 -7.74
C SER A 445 33.89 -1.69 -7.54
N ASP A 446 33.08 -1.57 -8.60
CA ASP A 446 31.61 -1.62 -8.52
C ASP A 446 31.01 -3.04 -8.67
N HIS A 447 31.84 -4.08 -8.81
CA HIS A 447 31.37 -5.43 -9.09
C HIS A 447 31.51 -6.37 -7.89
N VAL A 448 30.40 -6.97 -7.45
CA VAL A 448 30.40 -7.99 -6.40
C VAL A 448 31.12 -9.24 -6.91
N ILE A 449 32.28 -9.53 -6.33
CA ILE A 449 33.14 -10.67 -6.68
C ILE A 449 32.67 -11.94 -6.01
N TYR A 450 32.24 -11.89 -4.74
CA TYR A 450 31.66 -13.03 -4.05
C TYR A 450 30.77 -12.64 -2.87
N ARG A 451 29.97 -13.61 -2.44
CA ARG A 451 29.07 -13.50 -1.28
C ARG A 451 29.50 -14.51 -0.24
N ARG A 452 29.56 -14.08 1.01
CA ARG A 452 30.06 -14.88 2.13
C ARG A 452 29.06 -14.93 3.27
N HIS A 453 28.90 -16.08 3.91
CA HIS A 453 28.12 -16.21 5.13
C HIS A 453 28.90 -17.04 6.16
N ASP A 454 28.99 -16.55 7.40
CA ASP A 454 29.93 -17.10 8.38
C ASP A 454 29.30 -18.12 9.33
N GLN A 455 27.98 -18.27 9.33
CA GLN A 455 27.28 -19.12 10.31
C GLN A 455 26.48 -20.28 9.70
N THR A 456 26.13 -20.21 8.43
CA THR A 456 25.22 -21.16 7.79
C THR A 456 25.57 -21.32 6.32
N VAL A 457 25.37 -22.53 5.82
CA VAL A 457 25.29 -22.83 4.40
C VAL A 457 23.83 -22.80 4.01
N THR A 458 23.50 -22.23 2.86
CA THR A 458 22.14 -22.23 2.33
C THR A 458 22.14 -22.42 0.82
N GLU A 459 21.42 -23.44 0.35
CA GLU A 459 21.10 -23.63 -1.07
C GLU A 459 19.60 -23.39 -1.27
N GLU A 460 19.28 -22.21 -1.82
CA GLU A 460 17.92 -21.68 -1.88
C GLU A 460 17.05 -22.43 -2.87
N THR A 461 17.63 -22.96 -3.94
CA THR A 461 16.87 -23.69 -4.97
C THR A 461 16.16 -24.92 -4.41
N VAL A 462 16.71 -25.49 -3.36
CA VAL A 462 16.22 -26.71 -2.70
C VAL A 462 15.85 -26.50 -1.23
N ASN A 463 15.86 -25.24 -0.75
CA ASN A 463 15.56 -24.89 0.64
C ASN A 463 16.35 -25.73 1.66
N TYR A 464 17.63 -25.96 1.39
CA TYR A 464 18.54 -26.71 2.26
C TYR A 464 19.45 -25.75 3.00
N SER A 465 19.63 -25.96 4.30
CA SER A 465 20.55 -25.17 5.11
C SER A 465 21.07 -25.96 6.30
N TYR A 466 22.33 -25.72 6.67
CA TYR A 466 22.93 -26.26 7.89
C TYR A 466 23.88 -25.24 8.53
N LYS A 467 24.18 -25.43 9.81
CA LYS A 467 25.06 -24.55 10.58
C LYS A 467 26.54 -24.87 10.28
N LEU A 468 27.34 -23.84 10.03
CA LEU A 468 28.80 -23.95 9.87
C LEU A 468 29.49 -24.04 11.24
N SER A 469 30.70 -24.61 11.26
CA SER A 469 31.61 -24.45 12.39
C SER A 469 32.09 -23.00 12.50
N ASP A 470 32.46 -22.58 13.71
CA ASP A 470 32.74 -21.18 14.04
C ASP A 470 33.93 -20.58 13.26
N ASN A 471 34.82 -21.44 12.77
CA ASN A 471 36.04 -21.16 12.01
C ASN A 471 35.89 -21.47 10.50
N MET A 472 34.66 -21.50 9.98
CA MET A 472 34.38 -21.76 8.56
C MET A 472 33.46 -20.72 7.95
N SER A 473 33.68 -20.39 6.68
CA SER A 473 32.84 -19.47 5.90
C SER A 473 32.30 -20.13 4.66
N PHE A 474 31.02 -19.90 4.37
CA PHE A 474 30.40 -20.34 3.13
C PHE A 474 30.49 -19.25 2.07
N ILE A 475 30.95 -19.59 0.87
CA ILE A 475 30.93 -18.69 -0.29
C ILE A 475 29.95 -19.17 -1.36
N LYS A 476 29.21 -18.22 -1.95
CA LYS A 476 28.33 -18.45 -3.10
C LYS A 476 28.48 -17.34 -4.15
N GLU A 477 28.02 -17.64 -5.37
CA GLU A 477 27.96 -16.67 -6.49
C GLU A 477 29.26 -15.87 -6.66
N TYR A 478 30.38 -16.60 -6.67
CA TYR A 478 31.72 -16.05 -6.78
C TYR A 478 32.25 -16.04 -8.23
N ASP A 479 33.18 -15.13 -8.52
CA ASP A 479 33.96 -15.16 -9.75
C ASP A 479 34.91 -16.37 -9.77
N SER A 480 34.64 -17.29 -10.70
CA SER A 480 35.43 -18.52 -10.84
C SER A 480 36.84 -18.30 -11.39
N LEU A 481 37.15 -17.14 -11.96
CA LEU A 481 38.51 -16.81 -12.42
C LEU A 481 39.39 -16.34 -11.26
N ARG A 482 38.79 -15.74 -10.23
CA ARG A 482 39.47 -15.19 -9.06
C ARG A 482 39.32 -16.05 -7.81
N LEU A 483 38.96 -17.33 -7.99
CA LEU A 483 38.64 -18.22 -6.87
C LEU A 483 39.80 -18.39 -5.89
N GLU A 484 41.04 -18.48 -6.35
CA GLU A 484 42.21 -18.59 -5.46
C GLU A 484 42.43 -17.32 -4.63
N GLU A 485 42.17 -16.14 -5.22
CA GLU A 485 42.23 -14.85 -4.52
C GLU A 485 41.15 -14.76 -3.45
N ILE A 486 39.92 -15.20 -3.77
CA ILE A 486 38.79 -15.23 -2.84
C ILE A 486 39.08 -16.15 -1.66
N VAL A 487 39.64 -17.34 -1.93
CA VAL A 487 40.04 -18.27 -0.86
C VAL A 487 41.10 -17.64 0.03
N ALA A 488 42.13 -17.02 -0.55
CA ALA A 488 43.18 -16.35 0.21
C ALA A 488 42.63 -15.21 1.09
N ASP A 489 41.72 -14.37 0.57
CA ASP A 489 41.12 -13.27 1.33
C ASP A 489 40.32 -13.77 2.54
N VAL A 490 39.56 -14.86 2.39
CA VAL A 490 38.80 -15.47 3.49
C VAL A 490 39.73 -16.16 4.49
N GLN A 491 40.74 -16.90 4.03
CA GLN A 491 41.69 -17.62 4.90
C GLN A 491 42.60 -16.69 5.71
N ARG A 492 42.82 -15.47 5.23
CA ARG A 492 43.51 -14.41 6.00
C ARG A 492 42.81 -14.11 7.33
N GLU A 493 41.50 -14.25 7.40
CA GLU A 493 40.74 -14.12 8.65
C GLU A 493 40.78 -15.39 9.53
N GLY A 494 41.60 -16.38 9.16
CA GLY A 494 41.76 -17.62 9.91
C GLY A 494 40.61 -18.61 9.74
N ARG A 495 39.93 -18.59 8.59
CA ARG A 495 38.73 -19.41 8.35
C ARG A 495 38.91 -20.37 7.18
N ALA A 496 38.42 -21.59 7.34
CA ALA A 496 38.25 -22.53 6.23
C ALA A 496 37.13 -22.06 5.29
N VAL A 497 37.22 -22.41 4.01
CA VAL A 497 36.26 -21.97 2.99
C VAL A 497 35.40 -23.15 2.54
N CYS A 498 34.09 -23.00 2.65
CA CYS A 498 33.10 -23.98 2.23
C CYS A 498 32.30 -23.47 1.03
N THR A 499 32.00 -24.34 0.08
CA THR A 499 31.05 -24.04 -0.99
C THR A 499 30.31 -25.28 -1.47
N ILE A 500 29.15 -25.08 -2.11
CA ILE A 500 28.34 -26.15 -2.69
C ILE A 500 28.28 -25.99 -4.20
N VAL A 501 28.47 -27.09 -4.91
CA VAL A 501 28.36 -27.11 -6.38
C VAL A 501 27.52 -28.31 -6.84
N PRO A 502 26.56 -28.11 -7.77
CA PRO A 502 25.84 -29.22 -8.38
C PRO A 502 26.77 -30.19 -9.10
N TRP A 503 26.52 -31.50 -8.96
CA TRP A 503 27.35 -32.57 -9.50
C TRP A 503 27.63 -32.46 -11.01
N TYR A 504 26.67 -31.95 -11.79
CA TYR A 504 26.79 -31.84 -13.25
C TYR A 504 27.73 -30.71 -13.70
N LYS A 505 28.10 -29.77 -12.81
CA LYS A 505 29.00 -28.64 -13.16
C LYS A 505 30.48 -29.04 -13.11
N ARG A 506 30.89 -29.99 -13.97
CA ARG A 506 32.25 -30.57 -14.00
C ARG A 506 33.38 -29.52 -14.09
N SER A 507 33.21 -28.47 -14.91
CA SER A 507 34.20 -27.39 -15.04
C SER A 507 34.43 -26.64 -13.73
N ARG A 508 33.36 -26.28 -13.00
CA ARG A 508 33.48 -25.60 -11.70
C ARG A 508 34.17 -26.48 -10.65
N ARG A 509 33.83 -27.77 -10.61
CA ARG A 509 34.47 -28.74 -9.69
C ARG A 509 35.98 -28.85 -9.94
N ARG A 510 36.42 -28.89 -11.20
CA ARG A 510 37.86 -28.90 -11.52
C ARG A 510 38.57 -27.63 -11.05
N LYS A 511 37.94 -26.46 -11.19
CA LYS A 511 38.48 -25.19 -10.69
C LYS A 511 38.60 -25.17 -9.16
N LEU A 512 37.60 -25.72 -8.45
CA LEU A 512 37.66 -25.88 -7.00
C LEU A 512 38.85 -26.71 -6.56
N MET A 513 39.08 -27.87 -7.18
CA MET A 513 40.23 -28.73 -6.84
C MET A 513 41.57 -28.00 -7.05
N ARG A 514 41.69 -27.18 -8.11
CA ARG A 514 42.89 -26.37 -8.36
C ARG A 514 43.10 -25.28 -7.30
N ALA A 515 42.02 -24.71 -6.80
CA ALA A 515 42.04 -23.71 -5.73
C ALA A 515 42.16 -24.32 -4.32
N GLY A 516 42.54 -25.60 -4.20
CA GLY A 516 42.80 -26.26 -2.91
C GLY A 516 41.57 -26.83 -2.19
N PHE A 517 40.40 -26.84 -2.84
CA PHE A 517 39.23 -27.48 -2.25
C PHE A 517 39.28 -29.00 -2.44
N HIS A 518 38.80 -29.73 -1.45
CA HIS A 518 38.51 -31.16 -1.56
C HIS A 518 37.03 -31.41 -1.25
N LYS A 519 36.47 -32.47 -1.84
CA LYS A 519 35.07 -32.84 -1.62
C LYS A 519 34.94 -33.56 -0.28
N VAL A 520 33.99 -33.12 0.55
CA VAL A 520 33.78 -33.67 1.90
C VAL A 520 32.45 -34.39 2.07
N ALA A 521 31.42 -34.03 1.30
CA ALA A 521 30.10 -34.65 1.41
C ALA A 521 29.33 -34.60 0.08
N LYS A 522 28.32 -35.47 -0.06
CA LYS A 522 27.34 -35.42 -1.15
C LYS A 522 25.93 -35.38 -0.57
N ILE A 523 25.18 -34.36 -0.94
CA ILE A 523 23.79 -34.18 -0.53
C ILE A 523 22.91 -34.54 -1.71
N ASN A 524 22.03 -35.53 -1.54
CA ASN A 524 21.01 -35.87 -2.53
C ASN A 524 19.64 -35.38 -2.05
N ILE A 525 18.98 -34.56 -2.86
CA ILE A 525 17.67 -34.01 -2.56
C ILE A 525 16.71 -34.41 -3.66
N ILE A 526 15.68 -35.17 -3.29
CA ILE A 526 14.59 -35.54 -4.18
C ILE A 526 13.39 -34.69 -3.81
N LYS A 527 12.91 -33.92 -4.79
CA LYS A 527 11.73 -33.06 -4.65
C LYS A 527 10.64 -33.49 -5.63
N ILE A 528 9.49 -33.84 -5.09
CA ILE A 528 8.29 -34.24 -5.84
C ILE A 528 7.15 -33.31 -5.40
N PHE A 529 6.77 -32.35 -6.24
CA PHE A 529 5.84 -31.28 -5.87
C PHE A 529 6.21 -30.56 -4.54
N LYS A 530 5.47 -30.80 -3.46
CA LYS A 530 5.71 -30.27 -2.11
C LYS A 530 6.49 -31.22 -1.20
N TRP A 531 6.66 -32.47 -1.60
CA TRP A 531 7.39 -33.47 -0.84
C TRP A 531 8.89 -33.35 -1.11
N GLN A 532 9.69 -33.35 -0.06
CA GLN A 532 11.15 -33.24 -0.13
C GLN A 532 11.77 -34.26 0.80
N LYS A 533 12.75 -35.02 0.30
CA LYS A 533 13.57 -35.93 1.09
C LYS A 533 15.05 -35.65 0.82
N ILE A 534 15.82 -35.51 1.90
CA ILE A 534 17.25 -35.21 1.89
C ILE A 534 17.98 -36.46 2.35
N TYR A 535 19.03 -36.83 1.63
CA TYR A 535 19.96 -37.90 1.99
C TYR A 535 21.35 -37.30 2.04
N ASP A 536 21.96 -37.27 3.22
CA ASP A 536 23.36 -36.90 3.40
C ASP A 536 24.20 -38.18 3.27
N ILE A 537 25.12 -38.22 2.29
CA ILE A 537 26.01 -39.35 1.99
C ILE A 537 27.47 -38.90 2.01
#